data_AF-A0A7V8W9K9-F1
#
_entry.id   AF-A0A7V8W9K9-F1
#
_cell.length_a   1.000
_cell.length_b   1.000
_cell.length_c   1.000
_cell.angle_alpha   90.00
_cell.angle_beta   90.00
_cell.angle_gamma   90.00
#
_symmetry.space_group_name_H-M   'P 1'
#
loop_
_entity.id
_entity.type
_entity.pdbx_description
1 polymer ?
#
loop_
_entity_poly.entity_id
_entity_poly.type
_entity_poly.pdbx_seq_one_letter_code
_entity_poly.pdbx_strand_id
1 'polypeptide(L)'
;MRAAGATLAIAMAGAAWLAPPVAAQELEEAERLDQPPVGYELTPSDAVKIARSTPEARGERREHPDLEPAAYTDGPGRWQVSFTADGDELAQVQIDDRSGLVLEAWTGAQVAWRMARGYEGAFGGKLHAPYVWLPLCALFLLPFVDPRRPFRVLHLDLLVLLAFGVSHLFFNRGEIFWSVPLVYPVLLYLLARMLWVGFRPRERRERLVPFVPAIALALGLLFLVGFRVALNVADTNVIDVGYAGVIGADRVADGEGLYDGDFHGENEHGDTYGPVNYLAYLPFEQLLPWSGDWDDLPAAHGAAIAFDLLTIVGLFLLGRRLRAGPEGRLLGLSLAFAWASYPYTLFVLASNANDSLVAMLVVYALLAVTSAPGRGALLGLAAAAKFAPLALAPLFARGTGPWRWRFALVFSAVVA
;
A
#
# COMPACT_ATOMS: atom_id res chain seq x y z
N MET A 1 11.84 36.33 -14.33
CA MET A 1 11.74 35.63 -13.02
C MET A 1 11.35 34.17 -13.21
N ARG A 2 12.16 33.37 -13.94
CA ARG A 2 11.84 31.98 -14.32
C ARG A 2 12.93 30.96 -13.90
N ALA A 3 13.79 31.31 -12.95
CA ALA A 3 14.93 30.46 -12.57
C ALA A 3 15.15 30.40 -11.04
N ALA A 4 14.09 30.54 -10.25
CA ALA A 4 14.18 30.47 -8.78
C ALA A 4 13.54 29.19 -8.18
N GLY A 5 12.80 28.41 -8.98
CA GLY A 5 12.14 27.18 -8.51
C GLY A 5 13.01 25.91 -8.62
N ALA A 6 14.02 25.91 -9.49
CA ALA A 6 14.88 24.74 -9.73
C ALA A 6 16.05 24.62 -8.72
N THR A 7 16.46 25.75 -8.13
CA THR A 7 17.68 25.81 -7.30
C THR A 7 17.44 25.43 -5.84
N LEU A 8 16.18 25.45 -5.37
CA LEU A 8 15.85 25.09 -3.98
C LEU A 8 15.63 23.58 -3.79
N ALA A 9 15.30 22.84 -4.86
CA ALA A 9 15.13 21.39 -4.83
C ALA A 9 16.47 20.62 -4.78
N ILE A 10 17.54 21.19 -5.33
CA ILE A 10 18.87 20.57 -5.39
C ILE A 10 19.64 20.74 -4.06
N ALA A 11 19.32 21.79 -3.28
CA ALA A 11 20.05 22.10 -2.04
C ALA A 11 19.62 21.26 -0.83
N MET A 12 18.43 20.64 -0.83
CA MET A 12 17.98 19.78 0.29
C MET A 12 18.33 18.30 0.11
N ALA A 13 18.72 17.87 -1.09
CA ALA A 13 19.14 16.50 -1.38
C ALA A 13 20.53 16.14 -0.81
N GLY A 14 21.32 17.14 -0.39
CA GLY A 14 22.70 16.93 0.07
C GLY A 14 22.87 16.57 1.56
N ALA A 15 21.81 16.59 2.37
CA ALA A 15 21.93 16.44 3.83
C ALA A 15 21.43 15.09 4.39
N ALA A 16 20.79 14.25 3.58
CA ALA A 16 20.24 12.95 4.01
C ALA A 16 21.23 11.76 3.87
N TRP A 17 22.38 11.97 3.24
CA TRP A 17 23.38 10.95 2.86
C TRP A 17 24.18 10.31 4.03
N LEU A 18 23.72 10.40 5.28
CA LEU A 18 24.52 10.00 6.45
C LEU A 18 23.83 9.04 7.43
N ALA A 19 22.70 8.42 7.06
CA ALA A 19 22.16 7.32 7.86
C ALA A 19 22.85 5.99 7.46
N PRO A 20 23.48 5.26 8.39
CA PRO A 20 24.05 3.95 8.08
C PRO A 20 22.93 2.92 7.83
N PRO A 21 23.13 1.97 6.90
CA PRO A 21 22.18 0.89 6.66
C PRO A 21 22.07 -0.02 7.89
N VAL A 22 20.84 -0.46 8.19
CA VAL A 22 20.60 -1.51 9.20
C VAL A 22 20.86 -2.84 8.50
N ALA A 23 22.00 -3.46 8.81
CA ALA A 23 22.36 -4.77 8.29
C ALA A 23 21.35 -5.83 8.75
N ALA A 24 20.95 -6.73 7.85
CA ALA A 24 20.22 -7.95 8.19
C ALA A 24 21.08 -8.79 9.13
N GLN A 25 20.50 -9.18 10.27
CA GLN A 25 21.21 -9.82 11.37
C GLN A 25 21.11 -11.35 11.22
N GLU A 26 22.25 -12.03 11.08
CA GLU A 26 22.34 -13.49 11.07
C GLU A 26 21.96 -14.05 12.46
N LEU A 27 20.98 -14.94 12.50
CA LEU A 27 20.60 -15.69 13.69
C LEU A 27 21.56 -16.86 13.87
N GLU A 28 22.26 -16.92 15.00
CA GLU A 28 23.09 -18.07 15.35
C GLU A 28 22.31 -19.03 16.26
N GLU A 29 22.16 -20.28 15.83
CA GLU A 29 21.57 -21.34 16.65
C GLU A 29 22.52 -21.75 17.76
N ALA A 30 22.02 -21.87 18.98
CA ALA A 30 22.87 -22.20 20.12
C ALA A 30 23.28 -23.69 20.10
N GLU A 31 24.57 -23.97 19.89
CA GLU A 31 25.13 -25.33 19.79
C GLU A 31 25.00 -26.17 21.08
N ARG A 32 24.86 -25.54 22.25
CA ARG A 32 24.78 -26.23 23.56
C ARG A 32 23.64 -25.72 24.41
N LEU A 33 22.68 -26.59 24.68
CA LEU A 33 21.44 -26.24 25.37
C LEU A 33 21.59 -25.93 26.87
N ASP A 34 22.68 -26.39 27.50
CA ASP A 34 22.90 -26.39 28.95
C ASP A 34 23.93 -25.35 29.42
N GLN A 35 24.58 -24.65 28.49
CA GLN A 35 25.56 -23.62 28.79
C GLN A 35 25.17 -22.32 28.09
N PRO A 36 25.26 -21.16 28.77
CA PRO A 36 25.01 -19.90 28.11
C PRO A 36 26.11 -19.64 27.06
N PRO A 37 25.75 -19.17 25.85
CA PRO A 37 26.70 -18.66 24.88
C PRO A 37 27.52 -17.49 25.46
N VAL A 38 28.66 -17.20 24.84
CA VAL A 38 29.56 -16.13 25.31
C VAL A 38 28.82 -14.79 25.29
N GLY A 39 28.74 -14.15 26.46
CA GLY A 39 28.07 -12.85 26.63
C GLY A 39 26.59 -12.92 27.00
N TYR A 40 26.05 -14.11 27.20
CA TYR A 40 24.67 -14.35 27.66
C TYR A 40 24.64 -14.90 29.09
N GLU A 41 23.56 -14.62 29.82
CA GLU A 41 23.31 -15.10 31.18
C GLU A 41 22.37 -16.31 31.20
N LEU A 42 21.37 -16.35 30.31
CA LEU A 42 20.45 -17.49 30.20
C LEU A 42 21.07 -18.62 29.36
N THR A 43 20.74 -19.86 29.73
CA THR A 43 20.98 -21.00 28.85
C THR A 43 19.89 -21.06 27.77
N PRO A 44 20.16 -21.69 26.61
CA PRO A 44 19.10 -21.94 25.62
C PRO A 44 17.92 -22.72 26.22
N SER A 45 18.17 -23.65 27.14
CA SER A 45 17.11 -24.39 27.85
C SER A 45 16.24 -23.47 28.71
N ASP A 46 16.83 -22.47 29.38
CA ASP A 46 16.09 -21.49 30.16
C ASP A 46 15.23 -20.58 29.26
N ALA A 47 15.80 -20.11 28.14
CA ALA A 47 15.07 -19.34 27.14
C ALA A 47 13.87 -20.15 26.59
N VAL A 48 14.08 -21.41 26.20
CA VAL A 48 13.01 -22.31 25.74
C VAL A 48 11.95 -22.53 26.83
N LYS A 49 12.35 -22.66 28.10
CA LYS A 49 11.42 -22.86 29.21
C LYS A 49 10.54 -21.63 29.45
N ILE A 50 11.12 -20.44 29.38
CA ILE A 50 10.40 -19.16 29.45
C ILE A 50 9.45 -19.05 28.27
N ALA A 51 9.93 -19.30 27.04
CA ALA A 51 9.13 -19.25 25.83
C ALA A 51 7.94 -20.23 25.87
N ARG A 52 8.14 -21.47 26.32
CA ARG A 52 7.07 -22.49 26.47
C ARG A 52 5.97 -22.11 27.45
N SER A 53 6.21 -21.09 28.28
CA SER A 53 5.26 -20.61 29.28
C SER A 53 4.29 -19.55 28.74
N THR A 54 4.58 -18.95 27.58
CA THR A 54 3.74 -17.92 26.96
C THR A 54 2.38 -18.49 26.54
N PRO A 55 1.30 -17.68 26.59
CA PRO A 55 -0.01 -18.07 26.07
C PRO A 55 0.05 -18.56 24.61
N GLU A 56 0.87 -17.90 23.79
CA GLU A 56 1.10 -18.16 22.37
C GLU A 56 1.66 -19.57 22.15
N ALA A 57 2.81 -19.89 22.73
CA ALA A 57 3.43 -21.21 22.60
C ALA A 57 2.59 -22.33 23.23
N ARG A 58 1.79 -22.00 24.27
CA ARG A 58 0.84 -22.95 24.86
C ARG A 58 -0.38 -23.18 23.99
N GLY A 59 -0.82 -22.17 23.24
CA GLY A 59 -1.88 -22.26 22.25
C GLY A 59 -1.47 -23.21 21.13
N GLU A 60 -0.37 -22.91 20.46
CA GLU A 60 0.15 -23.73 19.36
C GLU A 60 0.40 -25.18 19.80
N ARG A 61 1.01 -25.40 20.97
CA ARG A 61 1.27 -26.77 21.46
C ARG A 61 -0.01 -27.59 21.73
N ARG A 62 -1.16 -26.96 21.94
CA ARG A 62 -2.44 -27.71 22.09
C ARG A 62 -2.95 -28.21 20.75
N GLU A 63 -2.68 -27.48 19.68
CA GLU A 63 -3.11 -27.80 18.32
C GLU A 63 -2.07 -28.69 17.61
N HIS A 64 -0.79 -28.47 17.91
CA HIS A 64 0.39 -29.17 17.37
C HIS A 64 1.20 -29.79 18.52
N PRO A 65 0.89 -31.03 18.95
CA PRO A 65 1.57 -31.68 20.08
C PRO A 65 3.08 -31.95 19.86
N ASP A 66 3.49 -31.97 18.61
CA ASP A 66 4.84 -32.22 18.09
C ASP A 66 5.71 -30.96 17.95
N LEU A 67 5.23 -29.80 18.43
CA LEU A 67 5.93 -28.53 18.36
C LEU A 67 7.34 -28.57 18.98
N GLU A 68 8.36 -28.43 18.13
CA GLU A 68 9.78 -28.44 18.48
C GLU A 68 10.32 -27.03 18.67
N PRO A 69 10.89 -26.68 19.84
CA PRO A 69 11.53 -25.38 20.03
C PRO A 69 13.01 -25.41 19.61
N ALA A 70 13.45 -24.31 18.99
CA ALA A 70 14.85 -24.00 18.76
C ALA A 70 15.15 -22.59 19.30
N ALA A 71 16.31 -22.41 19.93
CA ALA A 71 16.72 -21.15 20.53
C ALA A 71 17.94 -20.57 19.79
N TYR A 72 17.80 -19.32 19.41
CA TYR A 72 18.76 -18.54 18.64
C TYR A 72 19.14 -17.29 19.42
N THR A 73 20.37 -16.83 19.24
CA THR A 73 20.79 -15.51 19.71
C THR A 73 20.47 -14.46 18.65
N ASP A 74 19.74 -13.41 19.02
CA ASP A 74 19.27 -12.33 18.13
C ASP A 74 19.91 -10.99 18.51
N GLY A 75 21.23 -10.90 18.33
CA GLY A 75 22.01 -9.76 18.76
C GLY A 75 22.22 -9.66 20.28
N PRO A 76 23.07 -8.73 20.74
CA PRO A 76 23.58 -8.73 22.10
C PRO A 76 22.47 -8.62 23.16
N GLY A 77 22.35 -9.66 23.99
CA GLY A 77 21.43 -9.71 25.14
C GLY A 77 19.98 -10.05 24.80
N ARG A 78 19.71 -10.60 23.61
CA ARG A 78 18.38 -11.02 23.20
C ARG A 78 18.38 -12.46 22.67
N TRP A 79 17.40 -13.21 23.14
CA TRP A 79 17.10 -14.55 22.65
C TRP A 79 15.88 -14.51 21.73
N GLN A 80 15.92 -15.28 20.66
CA GLN A 80 14.75 -15.65 19.87
C GLN A 80 14.51 -17.15 20.02
N VAL A 81 13.33 -17.55 20.48
CA VAL A 81 12.92 -18.95 20.51
C VAL A 81 11.84 -19.16 19.46
N SER A 82 12.14 -19.99 18.47
CA SER A 82 11.23 -20.40 17.40
C SER A 82 10.64 -21.76 17.73
N PHE A 83 9.37 -21.95 17.38
CA PHE A 83 8.64 -23.19 17.59
C PHE A 83 8.14 -23.69 16.24
N THR A 84 8.59 -24.87 15.84
CA THR A 84 8.37 -25.44 14.51
C THR A 84 7.59 -26.75 14.62
N ALA A 85 6.64 -26.98 13.72
CA ALA A 85 5.99 -28.28 13.53
C ALA A 85 5.79 -28.51 12.03
N ASP A 86 5.93 -29.76 11.57
CA ASP A 86 5.83 -30.13 10.14
C ASP A 86 6.70 -29.30 9.16
N GLY A 87 7.76 -28.66 9.66
CA GLY A 87 8.67 -27.81 8.88
C GLY A 87 8.29 -26.32 8.85
N ASP A 88 7.16 -25.93 9.45
CA ASP A 88 6.69 -24.55 9.51
C ASP A 88 6.92 -23.93 10.90
N GLU A 89 7.44 -22.70 10.95
CA GLU A 89 7.57 -21.94 12.20
C GLU A 89 6.19 -21.39 12.62
N LEU A 90 5.61 -21.93 13.69
CA LEU A 90 4.24 -21.63 14.14
C LEU A 90 4.18 -20.56 15.25
N ALA A 91 5.23 -20.47 16.07
CA ALA A 91 5.36 -19.42 17.08
C ALA A 91 6.80 -18.93 17.23
N GLN A 92 6.95 -17.67 17.61
CA GLN A 92 8.25 -17.06 17.87
C GLN A 92 8.18 -16.18 19.12
N VAL A 93 9.17 -16.28 20.00
CA VAL A 93 9.22 -15.52 21.26
C VAL A 93 10.58 -14.84 21.38
N GLN A 94 10.60 -13.53 21.60
CA GLN A 94 11.81 -12.78 21.93
C GLN A 94 11.91 -12.56 23.43
N ILE A 95 13.10 -12.77 24.00
CA ILE A 95 13.35 -12.74 25.44
C ILE A 95 14.59 -11.89 25.72
N ASP A 96 14.50 -11.02 26.72
CA ASP A 96 15.65 -10.29 27.24
C ASP A 96 16.51 -11.23 28.09
N ASP A 97 17.79 -11.34 27.76
CA ASP A 97 18.70 -12.29 28.39
C ASP A 97 18.94 -12.01 29.88
N ARG A 98 19.11 -10.73 30.27
CA ARG A 98 19.45 -10.39 31.66
C ARG A 98 18.27 -10.54 32.62
N SER A 99 17.08 -10.18 32.16
CA SER A 99 15.89 -10.16 33.01
C SER A 99 15.02 -11.41 32.87
N GLY A 100 15.16 -12.17 31.78
CA GLY A 100 14.26 -13.26 31.43
C GLY A 100 12.85 -12.81 31.08
N LEU A 101 12.65 -11.50 30.84
CA LEU A 101 11.35 -10.96 30.43
C LEU A 101 11.08 -11.31 28.97
N VAL A 102 9.85 -11.79 28.71
CA VAL A 102 9.35 -11.93 27.35
C VAL A 102 9.13 -10.53 26.78
N LEU A 103 9.92 -10.18 25.76
CA LEU A 103 9.82 -8.92 25.05
C LEU A 103 8.67 -8.96 24.05
N GLU A 104 8.59 -10.06 23.29
CA GLU A 104 7.59 -10.25 22.25
C GLU A 104 7.22 -11.73 22.11
N ALA A 105 5.98 -12.01 21.69
CA ALA A 105 5.52 -13.36 21.37
C ALA A 105 4.52 -13.29 20.21
N TRP A 106 4.77 -14.06 19.16
CA TRP A 106 4.04 -14.02 17.89
C TRP A 106 3.64 -15.43 17.45
N THR A 107 2.52 -15.54 16.73
CA THR A 107 1.98 -16.80 16.18
C THR A 107 1.49 -16.60 14.74
N GLY A 108 1.39 -17.71 14.01
CA GLY A 108 0.82 -17.75 12.66
C GLY A 108 1.48 -16.75 11.71
N ALA A 109 0.67 -15.97 10.98
CA ALA A 109 1.17 -15.05 9.94
C ALA A 109 2.16 -13.98 10.45
N GLN A 110 2.17 -13.67 11.75
CA GLN A 110 3.09 -12.69 12.33
C GLN A 110 4.50 -13.25 12.56
N VAL A 111 4.65 -14.57 12.56
CA VAL A 111 5.94 -15.24 12.58
C VAL A 111 6.64 -15.01 11.25
N ALA A 112 5.99 -15.43 10.15
CA ALA A 112 6.50 -15.29 8.79
C ALA A 112 6.60 -13.82 8.33
N TRP A 113 5.68 -12.95 8.76
CA TRP A 113 5.62 -11.57 8.31
C TRP A 113 5.85 -10.57 9.44
N ARG A 114 7.12 -10.19 9.66
CA ARG A 114 7.53 -9.22 10.70
C ARG A 114 6.82 -7.87 10.57
N MET A 115 6.49 -7.44 9.35
CA MET A 115 5.74 -6.20 9.12
C MET A 115 4.31 -6.23 9.72
N ALA A 116 3.78 -7.42 9.99
CA ALA A 116 2.47 -7.63 10.60
C ALA A 116 2.48 -7.53 12.14
N ARG A 117 3.64 -7.26 12.75
CA ARG A 117 3.82 -7.12 14.21
C ARG A 117 3.51 -5.72 14.74
N GLY A 118 3.22 -4.77 13.85
CA GLY A 118 2.86 -3.39 14.23
C GLY A 118 4.05 -2.52 14.62
N TYR A 119 5.26 -2.86 14.20
CA TYR A 119 6.43 -2.03 14.45
C TYR A 119 6.28 -0.62 13.85
N GLU A 120 6.73 0.39 14.59
CA GLU A 120 6.71 1.76 14.10
C GLU A 120 7.53 1.87 12.81
N GLY A 121 6.95 2.52 11.81
CA GLY A 121 7.59 2.72 10.50
C GLY A 121 7.40 1.59 9.49
N ALA A 122 6.83 0.42 9.84
CA ALA A 122 6.70 -0.68 8.85
C ALA A 122 5.91 -0.30 7.58
N PHE A 123 4.91 0.57 7.70
CA PHE A 123 4.15 1.12 6.58
C PHE A 123 3.83 2.59 6.80
N GLY A 124 3.61 3.38 5.74
CA GLY A 124 2.92 4.68 5.80
C GLY A 124 3.56 5.83 6.62
N GLY A 125 4.65 5.60 7.35
CA GLY A 125 5.40 6.60 8.12
C GLY A 125 4.51 7.50 9.00
N LYS A 126 4.73 8.82 8.89
CA LYS A 126 3.97 9.86 9.62
C LYS A 126 2.47 9.88 9.36
N LEU A 127 1.93 9.14 8.39
CA LEU A 127 0.48 9.05 8.21
C LEU A 127 -0.21 8.56 9.48
N HIS A 128 0.41 7.65 10.22
CA HIS A 128 -0.18 7.06 11.43
C HIS A 128 -0.35 8.06 12.58
N ALA A 129 0.35 9.19 12.51
CA ALA A 129 0.21 10.22 13.51
C ALA A 129 -1.22 10.78 13.52
N PRO A 130 -1.91 10.80 14.67
CA PRO A 130 -3.28 11.31 14.76
C PRO A 130 -3.43 12.75 14.24
N TYR A 131 -2.38 13.57 14.37
CA TYR A 131 -2.35 14.95 13.87
C TYR A 131 -2.16 15.06 12.35
N VAL A 132 -1.87 13.96 11.64
CA VAL A 132 -1.92 13.88 10.17
C VAL A 132 -3.21 13.20 9.75
N TRP A 133 -3.52 12.04 10.33
CA TRP A 133 -4.66 11.22 9.95
C TRP A 133 -6.02 11.91 10.20
N LEU A 134 -6.26 12.45 11.40
CA LEU A 134 -7.54 13.08 11.73
C LEU A 134 -7.83 14.32 10.87
N PRO A 135 -6.88 15.24 10.62
CA PRO A 135 -7.10 16.32 9.66
C PRO A 135 -7.40 15.84 8.25
N LEU A 136 -6.75 14.78 7.76
CA LEU A 136 -7.05 14.22 6.44
C LEU A 136 -8.47 13.64 6.38
N CYS A 137 -8.91 12.89 7.39
CA CYS A 137 -10.29 12.43 7.50
C CYS A 137 -11.29 13.59 7.48
N ALA A 138 -11.00 14.66 8.22
CA ALA A 138 -11.84 15.85 8.25
C ALA A 138 -11.87 16.56 6.89
N LEU A 139 -10.72 16.73 6.23
CA LEU A 139 -10.64 17.30 4.89
C LEU A 139 -11.36 16.43 3.86
N PHE A 140 -11.28 15.10 3.96
CA PHE A 140 -11.98 14.18 3.07
C PHE A 140 -13.50 14.25 3.24
N LEU A 141 -14.01 14.50 4.45
CA LEU A 141 -15.45 14.47 4.75
C LEU A 141 -16.11 15.86 4.62
N LEU A 142 -15.60 16.86 5.33
CA LEU A 142 -16.28 18.14 5.59
C LEU A 142 -16.70 18.91 4.33
N PRO A 143 -15.89 19.00 3.26
CA PRO A 143 -16.28 19.68 2.03
C PRO A 143 -17.56 19.12 1.43
N PHE A 144 -17.84 17.83 1.62
CA PHE A 144 -18.92 17.09 0.96
C PHE A 144 -20.14 16.83 1.84
N VAL A 145 -20.14 17.30 3.08
CA VAL A 145 -21.31 17.19 3.97
C VAL A 145 -22.34 18.27 3.62
N ASP A 146 -23.56 17.84 3.34
CA ASP A 146 -24.73 18.70 3.15
C ASP A 146 -25.52 18.84 4.47
N PRO A 147 -25.34 19.93 5.24
CA PRO A 147 -26.05 20.12 6.51
C PRO A 147 -27.56 20.28 6.32
N ARG A 148 -28.03 20.62 5.12
CA ARG A 148 -29.47 20.72 4.82
C ARG A 148 -30.11 19.36 4.56
N ARG A 149 -29.30 18.35 4.24
CA ARG A 149 -29.74 16.98 3.96
C ARG A 149 -28.80 15.98 4.63
N PRO A 150 -28.81 15.87 5.97
CA PRO A 150 -27.80 15.12 6.72
C PRO A 150 -27.80 13.61 6.41
N PHE A 151 -28.93 13.04 5.99
CA PHE A 151 -29.08 11.60 5.74
C PHE A 151 -28.89 11.19 4.27
N ARG A 152 -28.07 11.92 3.50
CA ARG A 152 -27.72 11.48 2.14
C ARG A 152 -26.86 10.23 2.20
N VAL A 153 -27.15 9.28 1.31
CA VAL A 153 -26.34 8.05 1.15
C VAL A 153 -24.88 8.39 0.85
N LEU A 154 -24.60 9.50 0.16
CA LEU A 154 -23.22 9.98 -0.05
C LEU A 154 -22.44 10.16 1.26
N HIS A 155 -23.08 10.68 2.32
CA HIS A 155 -22.39 10.87 3.60
C HIS A 155 -22.04 9.52 4.23
N LEU A 156 -22.96 8.53 4.11
CA LEU A 156 -22.68 7.17 4.52
C LEU A 156 -21.56 6.55 3.69
N ASP A 157 -21.57 6.74 2.36
CA ASP A 157 -20.51 6.26 1.45
C ASP A 157 -19.12 6.80 1.90
N LEU A 158 -19.03 8.09 2.24
CA LEU A 158 -17.79 8.71 2.73
C LEU A 158 -17.37 8.20 4.12
N LEU A 159 -18.32 8.02 5.04
CA LEU A 159 -18.04 7.46 6.37
C LEU A 159 -17.58 6.01 6.28
N VAL A 160 -18.16 5.20 5.39
CA VAL A 160 -17.74 3.82 5.17
C VAL A 160 -16.33 3.77 4.60
N LEU A 161 -15.96 4.67 3.68
CA LEU A 161 -14.56 4.78 3.23
C LEU A 161 -13.60 5.15 4.38
N LEU A 162 -14.02 6.00 5.33
CA LEU A 162 -13.20 6.27 6.52
C LEU A 162 -13.20 5.11 7.53
N ALA A 163 -14.18 4.20 7.48
CA ALA A 163 -14.30 3.08 8.39
C ALA A 163 -13.20 2.01 8.22
N PHE A 164 -12.47 2.00 7.10
CA PHE A 164 -11.19 1.29 7.02
C PHE A 164 -10.24 1.69 8.18
N GLY A 165 -10.41 2.89 8.75
CA GLY A 165 -9.66 3.40 9.92
C GLY A 165 -9.75 2.51 11.14
N VAL A 166 -10.86 1.79 11.30
CA VAL A 166 -11.02 0.84 12.40
C VAL A 166 -10.10 -0.35 12.20
N SER A 167 -10.08 -0.96 11.01
CA SER A 167 -9.14 -2.04 10.67
C SER A 167 -7.69 -1.56 10.80
N HIS A 168 -7.38 -0.38 10.27
CA HIS A 168 -6.05 0.24 10.35
C HIS A 168 -5.57 0.40 11.80
N LEU A 169 -6.45 0.80 12.72
CA LEU A 169 -6.09 0.93 14.14
C LEU A 169 -5.56 -0.38 14.73
N PHE A 170 -6.21 -1.50 14.42
CA PHE A 170 -5.78 -2.83 14.86
C PHE A 170 -4.51 -3.27 14.12
N PHE A 171 -4.40 -2.97 12.82
CA PHE A 171 -3.20 -3.24 12.04
C PHE A 171 -1.95 -2.60 12.66
N ASN A 172 -2.04 -1.31 13.01
CA ASN A 172 -0.93 -0.57 13.63
C ASN A 172 -0.55 -1.10 15.02
N ARG A 173 -1.43 -1.84 15.69
CA ARG A 173 -1.13 -2.49 16.97
C ARG A 173 -0.60 -3.92 16.82
N GLY A 174 -0.43 -4.41 15.59
CA GLY A 174 -0.13 -5.81 15.35
C GLY A 174 -1.30 -6.75 15.66
N GLU A 175 -2.52 -6.25 15.83
CA GLU A 175 -3.70 -7.07 16.11
C GLU A 175 -4.34 -7.57 14.79
N ILE A 176 -3.59 -8.33 14.00
CA ILE A 176 -3.94 -8.71 12.62
C ILE A 176 -5.23 -9.52 12.54
N PHE A 177 -5.46 -10.40 13.52
CA PHE A 177 -6.67 -11.21 13.61
C PHE A 177 -7.96 -10.39 13.81
N TRP A 178 -7.85 -9.16 14.32
CA TRP A 178 -8.96 -8.21 14.35
C TRP A 178 -8.96 -7.31 13.12
N SER A 179 -7.79 -6.84 12.72
CA SER A 179 -7.61 -5.96 11.57
C SER A 179 -8.23 -6.53 10.30
N VAL A 180 -7.90 -7.77 9.93
CA VAL A 180 -8.30 -8.39 8.66
C VAL A 180 -9.82 -8.60 8.58
N PRO A 181 -10.50 -9.22 9.58
CA PRO A 181 -11.96 -9.36 9.54
C PRO A 181 -12.72 -8.04 9.41
N LEU A 182 -12.22 -6.96 10.04
CA LEU A 182 -12.87 -5.64 10.04
C LEU A 182 -12.87 -4.95 8.66
N VAL A 183 -12.02 -5.38 7.73
CA VAL A 183 -12.02 -4.89 6.34
C VAL A 183 -13.26 -5.37 5.58
N TYR A 184 -13.70 -6.61 5.79
CA TYR A 184 -14.74 -7.24 4.96
C TYR A 184 -16.12 -6.56 5.03
N PRO A 185 -16.64 -6.11 6.20
CA PRO A 185 -17.90 -5.38 6.24
C PRO A 185 -17.88 -4.10 5.40
N VAL A 186 -16.75 -3.39 5.39
CA VAL A 186 -16.54 -2.18 4.58
C VAL A 186 -16.54 -2.54 3.10
N LEU A 187 -15.79 -3.57 2.69
CA LEU A 187 -15.75 -4.05 1.30
C LEU A 187 -17.12 -4.56 0.83
N LEU A 188 -17.85 -5.29 1.67
CA LEU A 188 -19.17 -5.82 1.36
C LEU A 188 -20.17 -4.69 1.14
N TYR A 189 -20.13 -3.64 1.97
CA TYR A 189 -20.92 -2.43 1.75
C TYR A 189 -20.59 -1.80 0.39
N LEU A 190 -19.30 -1.57 0.10
CA LEU A 190 -18.87 -0.96 -1.16
C LEU A 190 -19.30 -1.79 -2.37
N LEU A 191 -19.15 -3.12 -2.31
CA LEU A 191 -19.61 -4.03 -3.36
C LEU A 191 -21.12 -3.93 -3.56
N ALA A 192 -21.91 -4.08 -2.49
CA ALA A 192 -23.36 -3.99 -2.56
C ALA A 192 -23.81 -2.62 -3.10
N ARG A 193 -23.14 -1.55 -2.66
CA ARG A 193 -23.38 -0.18 -3.09
C ARG A 193 -23.08 0.03 -4.58
N MET A 194 -21.93 -0.45 -5.06
CA MET A 194 -21.55 -0.34 -6.47
C MET A 194 -22.48 -1.16 -7.38
N LEU A 195 -22.87 -2.37 -6.96
CA LEU A 195 -23.86 -3.18 -7.68
C LEU A 195 -25.23 -2.46 -7.71
N TRP A 196 -25.68 -1.92 -6.57
CA TRP A 196 -26.93 -1.18 -6.50
C TRP A 196 -26.95 0.03 -7.45
N VAL A 197 -25.89 0.84 -7.48
CA VAL A 197 -25.77 1.98 -8.40
C VAL A 197 -25.67 1.52 -9.85
N GLY A 198 -24.91 0.46 -10.12
CA GLY A 198 -24.64 -0.04 -11.47
C GLY A 198 -25.86 -0.67 -12.16
N PHE A 199 -26.72 -1.35 -11.38
CA PHE A 199 -27.90 -2.04 -11.93
C PHE A 199 -29.19 -1.22 -11.92
N ARG A 200 -29.24 -0.09 -11.20
CA ARG A 200 -30.44 0.76 -11.19
C ARG A 200 -30.46 1.78 -12.33
N PRO A 201 -31.66 2.15 -12.83
CA PRO A 201 -31.79 3.25 -13.78
C PRO A 201 -31.16 4.52 -13.23
N ARG A 202 -30.52 5.28 -14.13
CA ARG A 202 -29.79 6.49 -13.78
C ARG A 202 -30.72 7.48 -13.06
N GLU A 203 -30.43 7.73 -11.79
CA GLU A 203 -31.17 8.72 -11.00
C GLU A 203 -31.01 10.12 -11.60
N ARG A 204 -31.98 11.02 -11.32
CA ARG A 204 -31.92 12.42 -11.77
C ARG A 204 -30.61 13.06 -11.32
N ARG A 205 -30.01 13.87 -12.19
CA ARG A 205 -28.78 14.61 -11.88
C ARG A 205 -29.01 15.50 -10.66
N GLU A 206 -28.39 15.13 -9.55
CA GLU A 206 -28.36 15.97 -8.36
C GLU A 206 -27.27 17.04 -8.46
N ARG A 207 -27.47 18.14 -7.70
CA ARG A 207 -26.46 19.18 -7.51
C ARG A 207 -25.22 18.57 -6.84
N LEU A 208 -24.04 18.96 -7.33
CA LEU A 208 -22.75 18.56 -6.74
C LEU A 208 -22.64 19.09 -5.31
N VAL A 209 -22.00 18.30 -4.46
CA VAL A 209 -22.03 18.47 -3.00
C VAL A 209 -20.77 19.09 -2.37
N PRO A 210 -19.82 19.76 -3.07
CA PRO A 210 -18.93 20.61 -2.30
C PRO A 210 -19.68 21.87 -1.85
N PHE A 211 -19.93 21.99 -0.55
CA PHE A 211 -20.50 23.21 0.04
C PHE A 211 -19.50 24.36 0.06
N VAL A 212 -18.20 24.01 0.05
CA VAL A 212 -17.11 24.96 -0.04
C VAL A 212 -16.98 25.57 -1.44
N PRO A 213 -16.58 26.84 -1.57
CA PRO A 213 -16.34 27.46 -2.86
C PRO A 213 -15.27 26.71 -3.67
N ALA A 214 -15.43 26.66 -5.00
CA ALA A 214 -14.50 25.97 -5.89
C ALA A 214 -13.04 26.44 -5.75
N ILE A 215 -12.83 27.72 -5.46
CA ILE A 215 -11.50 28.28 -5.21
C ILE A 215 -10.87 27.72 -3.94
N ALA A 216 -11.65 27.50 -2.87
CA ALA A 216 -11.16 26.90 -1.64
C ALA A 216 -10.77 25.44 -1.87
N LEU A 217 -11.54 24.67 -2.66
CA LEU A 217 -11.15 23.32 -3.07
C LEU A 217 -9.87 23.32 -3.89
N ALA A 218 -9.70 24.26 -4.83
CA ALA A 218 -8.51 24.31 -5.67
C ALA A 218 -7.25 24.64 -4.84
N LEU A 219 -7.35 25.60 -3.91
CA LEU A 219 -6.25 25.94 -3.01
C LEU A 219 -5.94 24.80 -2.04
N GLY A 220 -6.97 24.16 -1.48
CA GLY A 220 -6.81 23.00 -0.61
C GLY A 220 -6.20 21.80 -1.35
N LEU A 221 -6.60 21.56 -2.61
CA LEU A 221 -5.98 20.53 -3.45
C LEU A 221 -4.51 20.84 -3.71
N LEU A 222 -4.16 22.09 -4.03
CA LEU A 222 -2.76 22.49 -4.24
C LEU A 222 -1.92 22.27 -2.97
N PHE A 223 -2.46 22.65 -1.81
CA PHE A 223 -1.84 22.40 -0.51
C PHE A 223 -1.66 20.90 -0.26
N LEU A 224 -2.72 20.10 -0.44
CA LEU A 224 -2.68 18.65 -0.22
C LEU A 224 -1.66 17.97 -1.13
N VAL A 225 -1.60 18.34 -2.42
CA VAL A 225 -0.59 17.82 -3.34
C VAL A 225 0.82 18.11 -2.84
N GLY A 226 1.11 19.36 -2.47
CA GLY A 226 2.42 19.73 -1.92
C GLY A 226 2.74 19.00 -0.62
N PHE A 227 1.76 18.89 0.28
CA PHE A 227 1.87 18.18 1.55
C PHE A 227 2.19 16.70 1.35
N ARG A 228 1.49 16.01 0.45
CA ARG A 228 1.68 14.59 0.16
C ARG A 228 3.07 14.30 -0.42
N VAL A 229 3.51 15.12 -1.38
CA VAL A 229 4.85 15.00 -1.98
C VAL A 229 5.93 15.26 -0.92
N ALA A 230 5.77 16.31 -0.12
CA ALA A 230 6.72 16.63 0.95
C ALA A 230 6.79 15.51 2.00
N LEU A 231 5.65 14.92 2.37
CA LEU A 231 5.61 13.82 3.31
C LEU A 231 6.33 12.59 2.75
N ASN A 232 6.06 12.23 1.49
CA ASN A 232 6.72 11.12 0.81
C ASN A 232 8.25 11.27 0.80
N VAL A 233 8.75 12.44 0.45
CA VAL A 233 10.21 12.66 0.39
C VAL A 233 10.86 12.74 1.78
N ALA A 234 10.12 13.13 2.82
CA ALA A 234 10.71 13.43 4.13
C ALA A 234 10.57 12.33 5.20
N ASP A 235 9.52 11.51 5.14
CA ASP A 235 9.21 10.55 6.21
C ASP A 235 8.27 9.44 5.71
N THR A 236 8.78 8.64 4.77
CA THR A 236 8.11 7.44 4.28
C THR A 236 9.11 6.35 3.96
N ASN A 237 8.62 5.12 3.85
CA ASN A 237 9.44 3.94 3.58
C ASN A 237 8.99 3.28 2.29
N VAL A 238 9.91 2.59 1.63
CA VAL A 238 9.62 1.77 0.46
C VAL A 238 9.43 0.34 0.90
N ILE A 239 8.23 -0.19 0.69
CA ILE A 239 7.94 -1.60 1.01
C ILE A 239 8.34 -2.52 -0.14
N ASP A 240 8.29 -3.82 0.12
CA ASP A 240 8.56 -4.92 -0.83
C ASP A 240 7.93 -4.69 -2.21
N VAL A 241 6.70 -4.19 -2.25
CA VAL A 241 5.95 -3.85 -3.47
C VAL A 241 6.65 -2.78 -4.32
N GLY A 242 7.15 -1.73 -3.68
CA GLY A 242 7.85 -0.63 -4.36
C GLY A 242 9.25 -1.05 -4.77
N TYR A 243 9.94 -1.79 -3.90
CA TYR A 243 11.27 -2.33 -4.14
C TYR A 243 11.30 -3.30 -5.32
N ALA A 244 10.34 -4.22 -5.40
CA ALA A 244 10.15 -5.12 -6.54
C ALA A 244 10.02 -4.36 -7.87
N GLY A 245 9.34 -3.21 -7.86
CA GLY A 245 9.24 -2.33 -9.03
C GLY A 245 10.59 -1.80 -9.50
N VAL A 246 11.47 -1.43 -8.56
CA VAL A 246 12.82 -0.92 -8.85
C VAL A 246 13.74 -2.04 -9.34
N ILE A 247 13.83 -3.16 -8.61
CA ILE A 247 14.67 -4.31 -9.03
C ILE A 247 14.25 -4.82 -10.40
N GLY A 248 12.94 -4.99 -10.64
CA GLY A 248 12.49 -5.48 -11.93
C GLY A 248 12.73 -4.47 -13.06
N ALA A 249 12.73 -3.16 -12.78
CA ALA A 249 13.11 -2.15 -13.77
C ALA A 249 14.60 -2.25 -14.13
N ASP A 250 15.45 -2.41 -13.12
CA ASP A 250 16.90 -2.58 -13.26
C ASP A 250 17.24 -3.85 -14.08
N ARG A 251 16.65 -4.99 -13.71
CA ARG A 251 16.73 -6.25 -14.50
C ARG A 251 16.34 -6.06 -15.96
N VAL A 252 15.25 -5.35 -16.22
CA VAL A 252 14.81 -5.06 -17.60
C VAL A 252 15.84 -4.19 -18.34
N ALA A 253 16.45 -3.22 -17.67
CA ALA A 253 17.48 -2.36 -18.25
C ALA A 253 18.73 -3.15 -18.64
N ASP A 254 19.11 -4.13 -17.81
CA ASP A 254 20.27 -4.99 -18.01
C ASP A 254 20.00 -6.19 -18.95
N GLY A 255 18.75 -6.36 -19.39
CA GLY A 255 18.35 -7.43 -20.28
C GLY A 255 18.22 -8.79 -19.58
N GLU A 256 18.07 -8.78 -18.27
CA GLU A 256 17.83 -9.95 -17.44
C GLU A 256 16.36 -10.40 -17.47
N GLY A 257 16.14 -11.69 -17.26
CA GLY A 257 14.79 -12.26 -17.17
C GLY A 257 14.07 -11.84 -15.88
N LEU A 258 12.83 -11.34 -16.02
CA LEU A 258 12.01 -10.95 -14.86
C LEU A 258 11.52 -12.12 -14.02
N TYR A 259 11.36 -13.29 -14.64
CA TYR A 259 10.73 -14.48 -14.04
C TYR A 259 11.66 -15.69 -14.09
N ASP A 260 12.95 -15.46 -14.25
CA ASP A 260 13.97 -16.50 -14.36
C ASP A 260 14.76 -16.58 -13.05
N GLY A 261 14.78 -17.78 -12.45
CA GLY A 261 15.54 -18.06 -11.24
C GLY A 261 15.07 -17.28 -10.00
N ASP A 262 15.99 -17.04 -9.08
CA ASP A 262 15.72 -16.27 -7.87
C ASP A 262 15.65 -14.76 -8.22
N PHE A 263 14.61 -14.06 -7.73
CA PHE A 263 14.38 -12.66 -8.08
C PHE A 263 15.32 -11.68 -7.36
N HIS A 264 15.45 -11.77 -6.04
CA HIS A 264 16.47 -11.08 -5.27
C HIS A 264 16.51 -11.66 -3.85
N GLY A 265 17.68 -11.73 -3.20
CA GLY A 265 17.81 -12.32 -1.86
C GLY A 265 17.03 -11.59 -0.77
N GLU A 266 16.80 -10.28 -0.93
CA GLU A 266 16.00 -9.47 0.00
C GLU A 266 14.51 -9.38 -0.38
N ASN A 267 14.14 -9.91 -1.55
CA ASN A 267 12.77 -9.88 -2.05
C ASN A 267 12.51 -11.04 -3.02
N GLU A 268 12.48 -12.24 -2.46
CA GLU A 268 12.43 -13.50 -3.22
C GLU A 268 11.21 -13.61 -4.16
N HIS A 269 10.09 -12.97 -3.80
CA HIS A 269 8.83 -13.00 -4.54
C HIS A 269 8.49 -11.66 -5.22
N GLY A 270 9.50 -10.85 -5.52
CA GLY A 270 9.33 -9.60 -6.26
C GLY A 270 8.86 -9.79 -7.71
N ASP A 271 8.90 -11.02 -8.22
CA ASP A 271 8.47 -11.46 -9.56
C ASP A 271 6.94 -11.66 -9.69
N THR A 272 6.16 -11.34 -8.66
CA THR A 272 4.70 -11.59 -8.64
C THR A 272 3.86 -10.64 -9.53
N TYR A 273 4.46 -9.56 -10.05
CA TYR A 273 3.76 -8.53 -10.82
C TYR A 273 3.84 -8.79 -12.32
N GLY A 274 2.91 -8.20 -13.07
CA GLY A 274 2.99 -8.28 -14.53
C GLY A 274 4.06 -7.34 -15.09
N PRO A 275 4.52 -7.57 -16.35
CA PRO A 275 5.68 -6.88 -16.92
C PRO A 275 5.51 -5.36 -17.02
N VAL A 276 4.26 -4.87 -17.16
CA VAL A 276 3.98 -3.43 -17.25
C VAL A 276 4.30 -2.72 -15.93
N ASN A 277 4.24 -3.41 -14.80
CA ASN A 277 4.62 -2.84 -13.52
C ASN A 277 6.09 -2.40 -13.53
N TYR A 278 6.99 -3.33 -13.86
CA TYR A 278 8.43 -3.06 -13.90
C TYR A 278 8.80 -2.04 -14.99
N LEU A 279 8.21 -2.15 -16.18
CA LEU A 279 8.41 -1.18 -17.26
C LEU A 279 7.97 0.24 -16.88
N ALA A 280 6.97 0.39 -16.02
CA ALA A 280 6.52 1.71 -15.54
C ALA A 280 7.52 2.36 -14.57
N TYR A 281 8.36 1.57 -13.91
CA TYR A 281 9.43 2.03 -13.03
C TYR A 281 10.71 2.39 -13.79
N LEU A 282 10.93 1.82 -14.98
CA LEU A 282 12.13 2.00 -15.80
C LEU A 282 12.58 3.47 -15.97
N PRO A 283 11.71 4.45 -16.28
CA PRO A 283 12.17 5.84 -16.40
C PRO A 283 12.72 6.44 -15.10
N PHE A 284 12.28 5.94 -13.94
CA PHE A 284 12.70 6.44 -12.64
C PHE A 284 13.98 5.77 -12.18
N GLU A 285 14.09 4.46 -12.38
CA GLU A 285 15.31 3.69 -12.13
C GLU A 285 16.45 4.26 -13.00
N GLN A 286 16.24 4.46 -14.31
CA GLN A 286 17.27 5.02 -15.20
C GLN A 286 17.70 6.46 -14.86
N LEU A 287 16.86 7.23 -14.17
CA LEU A 287 17.20 8.58 -13.71
C LEU A 287 17.85 8.58 -12.32
N LEU A 288 17.51 7.59 -11.49
CA LEU A 288 17.90 7.44 -10.09
C LEU A 288 18.22 5.96 -9.85
N PRO A 289 19.38 5.48 -10.33
CA PRO A 289 19.68 4.06 -10.40
C PRO A 289 19.62 3.38 -9.04
N TRP A 290 19.24 2.11 -9.06
CA TRP A 290 19.29 1.28 -7.88
C TRP A 290 20.74 1.06 -7.43
N SER A 291 20.95 1.05 -6.11
CA SER A 291 22.28 0.91 -5.51
C SER A 291 22.74 -0.54 -5.35
N GLY A 292 21.82 -1.50 -5.46
CA GLY A 292 22.05 -2.92 -5.17
C GLY A 292 21.50 -3.38 -3.82
N ASP A 293 21.05 -2.45 -2.96
CA ASP A 293 20.52 -2.75 -1.62
C ASP A 293 19.09 -2.19 -1.44
N TRP A 294 18.35 -2.70 -0.46
CA TRP A 294 17.08 -2.10 -0.03
C TRP A 294 17.31 -0.85 0.81
N ASP A 295 17.65 0.25 0.14
CA ASP A 295 17.94 1.55 0.76
C ASP A 295 16.76 2.55 0.66
N ASP A 296 17.06 3.84 0.53
CA ASP A 296 16.06 4.91 0.34
C ASP A 296 15.27 4.78 -0.98
N LEU A 297 15.79 4.04 -1.99
CA LEU A 297 15.10 3.72 -3.25
C LEU A 297 14.43 4.93 -3.93
N PRO A 298 15.19 5.98 -4.31
CA PRO A 298 14.65 7.23 -4.84
C PRO A 298 13.82 7.04 -6.14
N ALA A 299 14.11 6.00 -6.92
CA ALA A 299 13.29 5.59 -8.06
C ALA A 299 11.85 5.21 -7.66
N ALA A 300 11.67 4.49 -6.55
CA ALA A 300 10.35 4.10 -6.05
C ALA A 300 9.53 5.31 -5.60
N HIS A 301 10.17 6.26 -4.90
CA HIS A 301 9.55 7.54 -4.55
C HIS A 301 9.11 8.32 -5.79
N GLY A 302 9.99 8.44 -6.78
CA GLY A 302 9.68 9.11 -8.04
C GLY A 302 8.47 8.49 -8.75
N ALA A 303 8.44 7.15 -8.85
CA ALA A 303 7.35 6.41 -9.46
C ALA A 303 6.03 6.59 -8.70
N ALA A 304 6.03 6.39 -7.38
CA ALA A 304 4.84 6.51 -6.55
C ALA A 304 4.23 7.91 -6.60
N ILE A 305 5.06 8.96 -6.51
CA ILE A 305 4.63 10.35 -6.66
C ILE A 305 4.03 10.57 -8.05
N ALA A 306 4.69 10.13 -9.11
CA ALA A 306 4.21 10.32 -10.47
C ALA A 306 2.83 9.66 -10.68
N PHE A 307 2.64 8.42 -10.23
CA PHE A 307 1.38 7.71 -10.35
C PHE A 307 0.25 8.35 -9.53
N ASP A 308 0.54 8.85 -8.31
CA ASP A 308 -0.43 9.61 -7.49
C ASP A 308 -0.88 10.88 -8.21
N LEU A 309 0.07 11.69 -8.70
CA LEU A 309 -0.22 12.95 -9.39
C LEU A 309 -0.99 12.73 -10.70
N LEU A 310 -0.60 11.72 -11.49
CA LEU A 310 -1.31 11.37 -12.72
C LEU A 310 -2.72 10.87 -12.43
N THR A 311 -2.94 10.16 -11.32
CA THR A 311 -4.29 9.77 -10.89
C THR A 311 -5.15 10.99 -10.54
N ILE A 312 -4.60 11.95 -9.81
CA ILE A 312 -5.28 13.23 -9.48
C ILE A 312 -5.69 13.97 -10.77
N VAL A 313 -4.78 14.07 -11.74
CA VAL A 313 -5.06 14.68 -13.05
C VAL A 313 -6.14 13.90 -13.79
N GLY A 314 -6.04 12.58 -13.83
CA GLY A 314 -7.01 11.69 -14.46
C GLY A 314 -8.42 11.88 -13.89
N LEU A 315 -8.55 11.94 -12.56
CA LEU A 315 -9.82 12.17 -11.87
C LEU A 315 -10.40 13.56 -12.16
N PHE A 316 -9.56 14.59 -12.22
CA PHE A 316 -9.99 15.93 -12.62
C PHE A 316 -10.56 15.94 -14.04
N LEU A 317 -9.85 15.32 -14.99
CA LEU A 317 -10.29 15.19 -16.37
C LEU A 317 -11.56 14.35 -16.48
N LEU A 318 -11.69 13.29 -15.66
CA LEU A 318 -12.85 12.41 -15.66
C LEU A 318 -14.10 13.16 -15.21
N GLY A 319 -14.00 13.97 -14.16
CA GLY A 319 -15.11 14.82 -13.73
C GLY A 319 -15.58 15.80 -14.82
N ARG A 320 -14.63 16.41 -15.54
CA ARG A 320 -14.91 17.29 -16.70
C ARG A 320 -15.56 16.56 -17.87
N ARG A 321 -15.32 15.25 -18.00
CA ARG A 321 -15.93 14.40 -19.01
C ARG A 321 -17.36 13.98 -18.62
N LEU A 322 -17.59 13.72 -17.34
CA LEU A 322 -18.88 13.22 -16.82
C LEU A 322 -19.98 14.29 -16.77
N ARG A 323 -19.62 15.58 -16.63
CA ARG A 323 -20.55 16.71 -16.67
C ARG A 323 -19.99 17.84 -17.53
N ALA A 324 -20.86 18.57 -18.21
CA ALA A 324 -20.45 19.70 -19.07
C ALA A 324 -20.23 20.99 -18.25
N GLY A 325 -19.41 21.89 -18.79
CA GLY A 325 -19.30 23.27 -18.32
C GLY A 325 -18.75 23.42 -16.88
N PRO A 326 -19.23 24.43 -16.11
CA PRO A 326 -18.78 24.67 -14.74
C PRO A 326 -18.97 23.48 -13.80
N GLU A 327 -20.05 22.70 -13.96
CA GLU A 327 -20.30 21.51 -13.13
C GLU A 327 -19.25 20.42 -13.34
N GLY A 328 -18.79 20.22 -14.58
CA GLY A 328 -17.71 19.27 -14.87
C GLY A 328 -16.40 19.64 -14.18
N ARG A 329 -16.05 20.93 -14.20
CA ARG A 329 -14.86 21.44 -13.50
C ARG A 329 -14.98 21.24 -12.00
N LEU A 330 -16.14 21.52 -11.42
CA LEU A 330 -16.38 21.32 -9.99
C LEU A 330 -16.33 19.85 -9.60
N LEU A 331 -16.91 18.95 -10.40
CA LEU A 331 -16.82 17.51 -10.17
C LEU A 331 -15.37 17.03 -10.28
N GLY A 332 -14.63 17.49 -11.28
CA GLY A 332 -13.22 17.18 -11.43
C GLY A 332 -12.40 17.61 -10.21
N LEU A 333 -12.58 18.86 -9.75
CA LEU A 333 -11.92 19.35 -8.53
C LEU A 333 -12.33 18.51 -7.31
N SER A 334 -13.60 18.13 -7.20
CA SER A 334 -14.10 17.31 -6.09
C SER A 334 -13.45 15.94 -6.05
N LEU A 335 -13.35 15.25 -7.20
CA LEU A 335 -12.73 13.92 -7.29
C LEU A 335 -11.22 13.98 -7.00
N ALA A 336 -10.52 14.97 -7.57
CA ALA A 336 -9.09 15.20 -7.33
C ALA A 336 -8.82 15.53 -5.86
N PHE A 337 -9.64 16.40 -5.27
CA PHE A 337 -9.54 16.75 -3.84
C PHE A 337 -9.85 15.54 -2.95
N ALA A 338 -10.89 14.77 -3.26
CA ALA A 338 -11.23 13.55 -2.52
C ALA A 338 -10.08 12.54 -2.56
N TRP A 339 -9.46 12.32 -3.73
CA TRP A 339 -8.26 11.50 -3.83
C TRP A 339 -7.11 12.03 -2.97
N ALA A 340 -6.79 13.33 -3.07
CA ALA A 340 -5.66 13.91 -2.35
C ALA A 340 -5.86 13.98 -0.82
N SER A 341 -7.10 14.10 -0.36
CA SER A 341 -7.43 14.16 1.08
C SER A 341 -7.70 12.80 1.71
N TYR A 342 -7.95 11.76 0.91
CA TYR A 342 -8.25 10.43 1.44
C TYR A 342 -7.02 9.81 2.12
N PRO A 343 -7.12 9.36 3.39
CA PRO A 343 -5.96 8.81 4.10
C PRO A 343 -5.31 7.62 3.41
N TYR A 344 -6.09 6.74 2.75
CA TYR A 344 -5.56 5.50 2.18
C TYR A 344 -4.87 5.67 0.84
N THR A 345 -5.20 6.69 0.06
CA THR A 345 -4.37 7.04 -1.10
C THR A 345 -3.05 7.63 -0.64
N LEU A 346 -3.02 8.36 0.50
CA LEU A 346 -1.75 8.77 1.10
C LEU A 346 -1.00 7.56 1.66
N PHE A 347 -1.68 6.58 2.26
CA PHE A 347 -1.04 5.36 2.75
C PHE A 347 -0.29 4.60 1.65
N VAL A 348 -0.90 4.46 0.47
CA VAL A 348 -0.26 3.86 -0.71
C VAL A 348 0.97 4.66 -1.12
N LEU A 349 0.84 5.99 -1.25
CA LEU A 349 1.95 6.87 -1.59
C LEU A 349 3.07 6.81 -0.52
N ALA A 350 2.71 6.79 0.75
CA ALA A 350 3.64 6.79 1.88
C ALA A 350 4.23 5.42 2.20
N SER A 351 3.82 4.39 1.46
CA SER A 351 4.48 3.08 1.46
C SER A 351 5.25 2.85 0.14
N ASN A 352 5.23 3.85 -0.77
CA ASN A 352 5.79 3.77 -2.12
C ASN A 352 5.35 2.52 -2.91
N ALA A 353 4.12 2.08 -2.65
CA ALA A 353 3.53 0.95 -3.33
C ALA A 353 3.05 1.32 -4.74
N ASN A 354 3.08 0.35 -5.65
CA ASN A 354 2.69 0.53 -7.05
C ASN A 354 1.16 0.53 -7.29
N ASP A 355 0.31 0.43 -6.26
CA ASP A 355 -1.16 0.41 -6.42
C ASP A 355 -1.73 1.69 -7.06
N SER A 356 -1.06 2.82 -6.90
CA SER A 356 -1.42 4.07 -7.60
C SER A 356 -1.26 3.96 -9.12
N LEU A 357 -0.36 3.11 -9.64
CA LEU A 357 -0.25 2.83 -11.08
C LEU A 357 -1.53 2.16 -11.60
N VAL A 358 -2.03 1.17 -10.86
CA VAL A 358 -3.26 0.46 -11.21
C VAL A 358 -4.46 1.41 -11.17
N ALA A 359 -4.57 2.22 -10.12
CA ALA A 359 -5.62 3.22 -10.01
C ALA A 359 -5.58 4.23 -11.17
N MET A 360 -4.38 4.72 -11.52
CA MET A 360 -4.15 5.60 -12.67
C MET A 360 -4.65 4.94 -13.95
N LEU A 361 -4.21 3.73 -14.27
CA LEU A 361 -4.59 3.04 -15.52
C LEU A 361 -6.10 2.80 -15.61
N VAL A 362 -6.76 2.43 -14.50
CA VAL A 362 -8.22 2.26 -14.45
C VAL A 362 -8.95 3.60 -14.67
N VAL A 363 -8.49 4.69 -14.05
CA VAL A 363 -9.06 6.04 -14.27
C VAL A 363 -8.90 6.47 -15.72
N TYR A 364 -7.75 6.19 -16.33
CA TYR A 364 -7.50 6.51 -17.73
C TYR A 364 -8.33 5.62 -18.67
N ALA A 365 -8.55 4.34 -18.33
CA ALA A 365 -9.48 3.49 -19.07
C ALA A 365 -10.91 4.06 -19.04
N LEU A 366 -11.35 4.63 -17.90
CA LEU A 366 -12.64 5.35 -17.80
C LEU A 366 -12.65 6.63 -18.65
N LEU A 367 -11.55 7.37 -18.73
CA LEU A 367 -11.42 8.51 -19.66
C LEU A 367 -11.54 8.07 -21.12
N ALA A 368 -11.00 6.91 -21.45
CA ALA A 368 -11.07 6.30 -22.78
C ALA A 368 -12.34 5.49 -23.02
N VAL A 369 -13.34 5.49 -22.12
CA VAL A 369 -14.50 4.57 -22.15
C VAL A 369 -15.28 4.57 -23.47
N THR A 370 -15.28 5.69 -24.22
CA THR A 370 -15.95 5.77 -25.53
C THR A 370 -15.12 5.17 -26.68
N SER A 371 -13.82 4.99 -26.50
CA SER A 371 -12.91 4.35 -27.46
C SER A 371 -12.74 2.88 -27.09
N ALA A 372 -13.26 1.97 -27.91
CA ALA A 372 -13.08 0.53 -27.71
C ALA A 372 -11.60 0.09 -27.66
N PRO A 373 -10.73 0.49 -28.61
CA PRO A 373 -9.31 0.16 -28.52
C PRO A 373 -8.64 0.88 -27.35
N GLY A 374 -8.98 2.15 -27.08
CA GLY A 374 -8.33 2.92 -26.00
C GLY A 374 -8.61 2.35 -24.61
N ARG A 375 -9.87 2.01 -24.30
CA ARG A 375 -10.21 1.41 -23.00
C ARG A 375 -9.74 -0.04 -22.89
N GLY A 376 -9.64 -0.76 -24.02
CA GLY A 376 -9.06 -2.11 -24.07
C GLY A 376 -7.58 -2.05 -23.73
N ALA A 377 -6.81 -1.20 -24.40
CA ALA A 377 -5.37 -1.06 -24.17
C ALA A 377 -5.06 -0.64 -22.73
N LEU A 378 -5.77 0.36 -22.20
CA LEU A 378 -5.53 0.85 -20.83
C LEU A 378 -5.93 -0.18 -19.76
N LEU A 379 -7.00 -0.95 -19.98
CA LEU A 379 -7.35 -2.02 -19.05
C LEU A 379 -6.41 -3.21 -19.18
N GLY A 380 -5.96 -3.56 -20.38
CA GLY A 380 -4.95 -4.58 -20.63
C GLY A 380 -3.64 -4.21 -19.94
N LEU A 381 -3.17 -2.97 -20.07
CA LEU A 381 -2.02 -2.45 -19.33
C LEU A 381 -2.22 -2.53 -17.81
N ALA A 382 -3.42 -2.21 -17.31
CA ALA A 382 -3.72 -2.34 -15.88
C ALA A 382 -3.62 -3.80 -15.41
N ALA A 383 -4.21 -4.73 -16.19
CA ALA A 383 -4.17 -6.17 -15.94
C ALA A 383 -2.73 -6.74 -16.03
N ALA A 384 -1.93 -6.20 -16.95
CA ALA A 384 -0.53 -6.55 -17.15
C ALA A 384 0.41 -5.85 -16.16
N ALA A 385 -0.09 -4.95 -15.31
CA ALA A 385 0.64 -4.45 -14.14
C ALA A 385 0.28 -5.26 -12.89
N LYS A 386 -1.03 -5.48 -12.65
CA LYS A 386 -1.57 -6.42 -11.66
C LYS A 386 -2.81 -7.08 -12.23
N PHE A 387 -3.06 -8.36 -11.95
CA PHE A 387 -4.17 -9.09 -12.60
C PHE A 387 -5.57 -8.60 -12.21
N ALA A 388 -5.75 -8.06 -10.99
CA ALA A 388 -7.06 -7.71 -10.41
C ALA A 388 -8.00 -6.84 -11.29
N PRO A 389 -7.55 -5.80 -12.02
CA PRO A 389 -8.39 -4.98 -12.88
C PRO A 389 -9.07 -5.75 -14.01
N LEU A 390 -8.59 -6.94 -14.38
CA LEU A 390 -9.23 -7.77 -15.41
C LEU A 390 -10.68 -8.14 -15.04
N ALA A 391 -11.02 -8.15 -13.74
CA ALA A 391 -12.40 -8.30 -13.27
C ALA A 391 -13.35 -7.22 -13.83
N LEU A 392 -12.84 -6.07 -14.25
CA LEU A 392 -13.61 -4.98 -14.87
C LEU A 392 -13.84 -5.19 -16.38
N ALA A 393 -13.21 -6.19 -17.00
CA ALA A 393 -13.27 -6.40 -18.45
C ALA A 393 -14.70 -6.51 -19.00
N PRO A 394 -15.67 -7.21 -18.37
CA PRO A 394 -17.05 -7.24 -18.86
C PRO A 394 -17.70 -5.85 -18.90
N LEU A 395 -17.42 -4.99 -17.91
CA LEU A 395 -17.94 -3.63 -17.84
C LEU A 395 -17.34 -2.75 -18.94
N PHE A 396 -16.02 -2.83 -19.14
CA PHE A 396 -15.34 -2.07 -20.19
C PHE A 396 -15.64 -2.59 -21.59
N ALA A 397 -15.88 -3.88 -21.79
CA ALA A 397 -16.30 -4.42 -23.09
C ALA A 397 -17.59 -3.76 -23.59
N ARG A 398 -18.55 -3.52 -22.68
CA ARG A 398 -19.82 -2.85 -22.97
C ARG A 398 -19.67 -1.38 -23.36
N GLY A 399 -18.77 -0.64 -22.71
CA GLY A 399 -18.61 0.80 -22.90
C GLY A 399 -19.87 1.60 -22.50
N THR A 400 -20.16 2.71 -23.20
CA THR A 400 -21.26 3.63 -22.85
C THR A 400 -22.58 3.38 -23.60
N GLY A 401 -22.67 2.34 -24.43
CA GLY A 401 -23.79 2.11 -25.36
C GLY A 401 -24.53 0.78 -25.15
N PRO A 402 -25.51 0.46 -26.01
CA PRO A 402 -26.09 -0.88 -26.08
C PRO A 402 -25.01 -1.89 -26.48
N TRP A 403 -25.17 -3.14 -26.05
CA TRP A 403 -24.19 -4.21 -26.32
C TRP A 403 -23.95 -4.35 -27.83
N ARG A 404 -22.68 -4.31 -28.23
CA ARG A 404 -22.24 -4.43 -29.62
C ARG A 404 -21.07 -5.40 -29.69
N TRP A 405 -21.32 -6.60 -30.20
CA TRP A 405 -20.34 -7.69 -30.30
C TRP A 405 -19.03 -7.26 -30.99
N ARG A 406 -19.09 -6.39 -32.01
CA ARG A 406 -17.89 -5.86 -32.69
C ARG A 406 -16.97 -5.06 -31.77
N PHE A 407 -17.54 -4.25 -30.87
CA PHE A 407 -16.75 -3.48 -29.91
C PHE A 407 -16.23 -4.35 -28.78
N ALA A 408 -16.98 -5.38 -28.39
CA ALA A 408 -16.51 -6.38 -27.44
C ALA A 408 -15.33 -7.18 -28.03
N LEU A 409 -15.38 -7.60 -29.30
CA LEU A 409 -14.27 -8.30 -29.96
C LEU A 409 -13.01 -7.43 -30.11
N VAL A 410 -13.14 -6.19 -30.57
CA VAL A 410 -11.98 -5.27 -30.67
C VAL A 410 -11.39 -4.98 -29.29
N PHE A 411 -12.23 -4.83 -28.27
CA PHE A 411 -11.77 -4.69 -26.89
C PHE A 411 -11.04 -5.95 -26.42
N SER A 412 -11.65 -7.13 -26.57
CA SER A 412 -11.08 -8.41 -26.13
C SER A 412 -9.76 -8.73 -26.84
N ALA A 413 -9.63 -8.38 -28.12
CA ALA A 413 -8.40 -8.59 -28.89
C ALA A 413 -7.26 -7.62 -28.51
N VAL A 414 -7.55 -6.53 -27.80
CA VAL A 414 -6.54 -5.58 -27.32
C VAL A 414 -6.22 -5.81 -25.83
N VAL A 415 -7.15 -6.43 -25.08
CA VAL A 415 -6.94 -6.81 -23.68
C VAL A 415 -6.15 -8.12 -23.57
N ALA A 416 -6.43 -9.08 -24.44
CA ALA A 416 -5.61 -10.27 -24.64
C ALA A 416 -4.31 -9.90 -25.35
#